data_AF-A0AAQ3V712-F1
#
_entry.id   AF-A0AAQ3V712-F1
#
_cell.length_a   1.000
_cell.length_b   1.000
_cell.length_c   1.000
_cell.angle_alpha   90.00
_cell.angle_beta   90.00
_cell.angle_gamma   90.00
#
_symmetry.space_group_name_H-M   'P 1'
#
loop_
_entity.id
_entity.type
_entity.pdbx_description
1 polymer ?
#
loop_
_entity_poly.entity_id
_entity_poly.type
_entity_poly.pdbx_seq_one_letter_code
_entity_poly.pdbx_strand_id
1 'polypeptide(L)'
;MPVRRSHPFTKLEAFGKKQAPYLARNVAWAAQTQVAHWMTVMADWKTQLGADWDKTYGASNTIYVARQNNVIFSVLAQFFGPDAINSRLILIETISFTTTPSDMLESLTRIIADRSVGALFFGSYHLMDYELMGGDAREAIIAETKKRGMTTFLPPLVPFGSKQWPTLITPGPGPATIADLK
;
A
#
# COMPACT_ATOMS: atom_id res chain seq x y z
N MET A 1 -11.87 -43.17 -18.54
CA MET A 1 -10.90 -42.32 -17.79
C MET A 1 -10.39 -41.23 -18.72
N PRO A 2 -10.56 -39.93 -18.41
CA PRO A 2 -10.03 -38.89 -19.28
C PRO A 2 -8.50 -38.80 -19.09
N VAL A 3 -7.78 -38.83 -20.21
CA VAL A 3 -6.31 -38.70 -20.27
C VAL A 3 -5.93 -37.28 -19.86
N ARG A 4 -5.24 -37.11 -18.72
CA ARG A 4 -4.57 -35.83 -18.39
C ARG A 4 -3.45 -35.60 -19.40
N ARG A 5 -3.64 -34.67 -20.33
CA ARG A 5 -2.55 -34.16 -21.19
C ARG A 5 -1.63 -33.30 -20.33
N SER A 6 -0.54 -33.87 -19.82
CA SER A 6 0.54 -33.10 -19.23
C SER A 6 1.31 -32.38 -20.35
N HIS A 7 1.40 -31.05 -20.26
CA HIS A 7 2.26 -30.28 -21.15
C HIS A 7 3.67 -30.24 -20.52
N PRO A 8 4.74 -30.62 -21.26
CA PRO A 8 6.10 -30.51 -20.74
C PRO A 8 6.43 -29.07 -20.37
N PHE A 9 7.07 -28.86 -19.21
CA PHE A 9 7.47 -27.53 -18.74
C PHE A 9 8.26 -26.75 -19.79
N THR A 10 9.14 -27.40 -20.55
CA THR A 10 9.93 -26.80 -21.62
C THR A 10 9.08 -26.16 -22.72
N LYS A 11 7.93 -26.74 -23.06
CA LYS A 11 6.99 -26.14 -24.02
C LYS A 11 6.28 -24.92 -23.43
N LEU A 12 5.92 -24.98 -22.15
CA LEU A 12 5.30 -23.86 -21.44
C LEU A 12 6.29 -22.68 -21.29
N GLU A 13 7.54 -22.97 -20.97
CA GLU A 13 8.62 -21.98 -20.86
C GLU A 13 8.90 -21.30 -22.21
N ALA A 14 9.06 -22.08 -23.28
CA ALA A 14 9.27 -21.54 -24.62
C ALA A 14 8.09 -20.67 -25.09
N PHE A 15 6.86 -21.11 -24.80
CA PHE A 15 5.66 -20.30 -25.03
C PHE A 15 5.70 -19.00 -24.23
N GLY A 16 6.00 -19.06 -22.93
CA GLY A 16 6.11 -17.88 -22.06
C GLY A 16 7.14 -16.87 -22.57
N LYS A 17 8.33 -17.32 -22.98
CA LYS A 17 9.37 -16.47 -23.58
C LYS A 17 8.89 -15.80 -24.87
N LYS A 18 8.10 -16.50 -25.70
CA LYS A 18 7.48 -15.91 -26.90
C LYS A 18 6.42 -14.85 -26.57
N GLN A 19 5.66 -15.02 -25.49
CA GLN A 19 4.62 -14.06 -25.08
C GLN A 19 5.16 -12.85 -24.32
N ALA A 20 6.32 -12.97 -23.67
CA ALA A 20 6.87 -11.95 -22.78
C ALA A 20 6.92 -10.53 -23.38
N PRO A 21 7.35 -10.32 -24.65
CA PRO A 21 7.36 -8.97 -25.24
C PRO A 21 5.95 -8.36 -25.41
N TYR A 22 4.95 -9.19 -25.73
CA TYR A 22 3.55 -8.74 -25.85
C TYR A 22 2.94 -8.44 -24.48
N LEU A 23 3.24 -9.26 -23.48
CA LEU A 23 2.83 -9.01 -22.09
C LEU A 23 3.44 -7.70 -21.57
N ALA A 24 4.72 -7.45 -21.81
CA ALA A 24 5.37 -6.20 -21.43
C ALA A 24 4.68 -4.97 -22.08
N ARG A 25 4.32 -5.07 -23.36
CA ARG A 25 3.58 -4.02 -24.07
C ARG A 25 2.18 -3.81 -23.48
N ASN A 26 1.45 -4.89 -23.19
CA ASN A 26 0.12 -4.81 -22.58
C ASN A 26 0.18 -4.18 -21.20
N VAL A 27 1.17 -4.54 -20.37
CA VAL A 27 1.39 -3.96 -19.05
C VAL A 27 1.69 -2.47 -19.16
N ALA A 28 2.60 -2.07 -20.05
CA ALA A 28 2.92 -0.65 -20.26
C ALA A 28 1.70 0.16 -20.69
N TRP A 29 0.92 -0.36 -21.64
CA TRP A 29 -0.29 0.30 -22.11
C TRP A 29 -1.37 0.39 -21.03
N ALA A 30 -1.59 -0.69 -20.26
CA ALA A 30 -2.54 -0.68 -19.15
C ALA A 30 -2.13 0.32 -18.05
N ALA A 31 -0.83 0.42 -17.74
CA ALA A 31 -0.31 1.39 -16.78
C ALA A 31 -0.55 2.83 -17.25
N GLN A 32 -0.19 3.15 -18.50
CA GLN A 32 -0.41 4.49 -19.07
C GLN A 32 -1.91 4.85 -19.09
N THR A 33 -2.76 3.90 -19.47
CA THR A 33 -4.22 4.11 -19.55
C THR A 33 -4.82 4.39 -18.17
N GLN A 34 -4.45 3.60 -17.15
CA GLN A 34 -4.92 3.80 -15.78
C GLN A 34 -4.44 5.13 -15.19
N VAL A 35 -3.15 5.46 -15.35
CA VAL A 35 -2.60 6.71 -14.83
C VAL A 35 -3.26 7.91 -15.50
N ALA A 36 -3.38 7.92 -16.83
CA ALA A 36 -4.02 9.01 -17.56
C ALA A 36 -5.49 9.20 -17.12
N HIS A 37 -6.25 8.11 -17.01
CA HIS A 37 -7.63 8.18 -16.55
C HIS A 37 -7.75 8.77 -15.14
N TRP A 38 -7.02 8.22 -14.17
CA TRP A 38 -7.15 8.64 -12.77
C TRP A 38 -6.59 10.05 -12.55
N MET A 39 -5.52 10.44 -13.23
CA MET A 39 -5.02 11.82 -13.13
C MET A 39 -6.07 12.83 -13.63
N THR A 40 -6.79 12.54 -14.72
CA THR A 40 -7.89 13.40 -15.19
C THR A 40 -9.01 13.48 -14.15
N VAL A 41 -9.48 12.34 -13.64
CA VAL A 41 -10.54 12.31 -12.60
C VAL A 41 -10.15 13.13 -11.37
N MET A 42 -8.91 12.97 -10.89
CA MET A 42 -8.42 13.70 -9.72
C MET A 42 -8.29 15.21 -9.96
N ALA A 43 -7.86 15.63 -11.16
CA ALA A 43 -7.81 17.04 -11.54
C ALA A 43 -9.20 17.67 -11.57
N ASP A 44 -10.18 16.96 -12.14
CA ASP A 44 -11.57 17.40 -12.20
C ASP A 44 -12.19 17.51 -10.81
N TRP A 45 -12.00 16.51 -9.95
CA TRP A 45 -12.51 16.54 -8.57
C TRP A 45 -11.89 17.66 -7.75
N LYS A 46 -10.57 17.86 -7.85
CA LYS A 46 -9.88 18.96 -7.17
C LYS A 46 -10.42 20.32 -7.62
N THR A 47 -10.71 20.47 -8.92
CA THR A 47 -11.30 21.69 -9.48
C THR A 47 -12.71 21.93 -8.95
N GLN A 48 -13.55 20.88 -8.90
CA GLN A 48 -14.92 20.95 -8.39
C GLN A 48 -14.98 21.30 -6.89
N LEU A 49 -14.06 20.74 -6.10
CA LEU A 49 -14.00 20.98 -4.66
C LEU A 49 -13.38 22.34 -4.31
N GLY A 50 -12.49 22.87 -5.15
CA GLY A 50 -11.83 24.15 -4.92
C GLY A 50 -11.14 24.23 -3.56
N ALA A 51 -11.50 25.23 -2.76
CA ALA A 51 -10.94 25.44 -1.43
C ALA A 51 -11.26 24.33 -0.42
N ASP A 52 -12.31 23.54 -0.66
CA ASP A 52 -12.68 22.43 0.23
C ASP A 52 -11.84 21.17 -0.01
N TRP A 53 -10.99 21.15 -1.04
CA TRP A 53 -10.05 20.05 -1.31
C TRP A 53 -9.24 19.64 -0.08
N ASP A 54 -8.77 20.62 0.70
CA ASP A 54 -7.91 20.36 1.87
C ASP A 54 -8.66 19.79 3.06
N LYS A 55 -10.00 19.78 3.01
CA LYS A 55 -10.86 19.12 4.02
C LYS A 55 -11.15 17.66 3.67
N THR A 56 -10.74 17.21 2.48
CA THR A 56 -11.06 15.86 1.99
C THR A 56 -10.08 14.81 2.49
N TYR A 57 -10.61 13.60 2.65
CA TYR A 57 -9.83 12.38 2.81
C TYR A 57 -9.76 11.64 1.47
N GLY A 58 -8.57 11.16 1.13
CA GLY A 58 -8.32 10.20 0.07
C GLY A 58 -8.01 8.83 0.67
N ALA A 59 -8.64 7.79 0.13
CA ALA A 59 -8.35 6.42 0.53
C ALA A 59 -8.27 5.53 -0.71
N SER A 60 -7.31 4.61 -0.71
CA SER A 60 -7.24 3.51 -1.69
C SER A 60 -6.91 2.23 -0.95
N ASN A 61 -7.36 1.08 -1.46
CA ASN A 61 -6.99 -0.20 -0.91
C ASN A 61 -5.81 -0.84 -1.65
N THR A 62 -5.21 -1.83 -1.00
CA THR A 62 -4.18 -2.66 -1.61
C THR A 62 -4.19 -4.06 -1.01
N ILE A 63 -3.55 -4.98 -1.71
CA ILE A 63 -3.26 -6.33 -1.24
C ILE A 63 -1.74 -6.53 -1.24
N TYR A 64 -1.28 -7.63 -0.66
CA TYR A 64 0.16 -7.95 -0.50
C TYR A 64 1.03 -7.66 -1.74
N VAL A 65 0.60 -8.06 -2.94
CA VAL A 65 1.40 -7.93 -4.16
C VAL A 65 1.46 -6.50 -4.73
N ALA A 66 0.46 -5.67 -4.45
CA ALA A 66 0.31 -4.36 -5.07
C ALA A 66 0.78 -3.21 -4.16
N ARG A 67 1.04 -3.49 -2.88
CA ARG A 67 1.24 -2.46 -1.84
C ARG A 67 2.47 -1.57 -2.04
N GLN A 68 3.54 -2.10 -2.65
CA GLN A 68 4.79 -1.36 -2.83
C GLN A 68 4.67 -0.26 -3.89
N ASN A 69 4.06 -0.56 -5.03
CA ASN A 69 3.89 0.36 -6.15
C ASN A 69 2.40 0.50 -6.51
N ASN A 70 1.57 0.80 -5.51
CA ASN A 70 0.14 0.94 -5.73
C ASN A 70 -0.15 2.13 -6.65
N VAL A 71 -0.66 1.85 -7.85
CA VAL A 71 -0.87 2.87 -8.89
C VAL A 71 -1.85 3.96 -8.42
N ILE A 72 -2.98 3.58 -7.83
CA ILE A 72 -4.01 4.53 -7.40
C ILE A 72 -3.49 5.43 -6.27
N PHE A 73 -2.86 4.83 -5.25
CA PHE A 73 -2.26 5.59 -4.16
C PHE A 73 -1.16 6.55 -4.66
N SER A 74 -0.37 6.11 -5.64
CA SER A 74 0.68 6.94 -6.25
C SER A 74 0.12 8.12 -7.03
N VAL A 75 -1.00 7.94 -7.74
CA VAL A 75 -1.72 9.04 -8.37
C VAL A 75 -2.28 9.98 -7.31
N LEU A 76 -2.98 9.48 -6.29
CA LEU A 76 -3.53 10.30 -5.20
C LEU A 76 -2.45 11.15 -4.52
N ALA A 77 -1.27 10.58 -4.26
CA ALA A 77 -0.15 11.28 -3.63
C ALA A 77 0.30 12.52 -4.42
N GLN A 78 0.15 12.55 -5.75
CA GLN A 78 0.49 13.73 -6.56
C GLN A 78 -0.47 14.91 -6.31
N PHE A 79 -1.73 14.63 -5.94
CA PHE A 79 -2.75 15.66 -5.73
C PHE A 79 -2.86 16.11 -4.27
N PHE A 80 -2.65 15.19 -3.33
CA PHE A 80 -2.72 15.41 -1.89
C PHE A 80 -1.41 15.94 -1.29
N GLY A 81 -0.27 15.59 -1.89
CA GLY A 81 1.06 15.94 -1.38
C GLY A 81 1.56 15.04 -0.25
N PRO A 82 2.87 15.09 0.05
CA PRO A 82 3.50 14.21 1.05
C PRO A 82 2.95 14.41 2.46
N ASP A 83 2.64 15.65 2.86
CA ASP A 83 2.16 15.95 4.22
C ASP A 83 0.77 15.36 4.53
N ALA A 84 0.02 14.97 3.49
CA ALA A 84 -1.26 14.31 3.64
C ALA A 84 -1.14 12.81 3.91
N ILE A 85 0.00 12.17 3.60
CA ILE A 85 0.18 10.72 3.76
C ILE A 85 0.03 10.33 5.23
N ASN A 86 -0.75 9.27 5.48
CA ASN A 86 -1.15 8.80 6.83
C ASN A 86 -1.89 9.86 7.67
N SER A 87 -2.23 11.01 7.08
CA SER A 87 -3.01 12.07 7.72
C SER A 87 -4.42 12.08 7.16
N ARG A 88 -4.55 12.40 5.87
CA ARG A 88 -5.81 12.40 5.13
C ARG A 88 -5.72 11.64 3.82
N LEU A 89 -4.55 11.11 3.48
CA LEU A 89 -4.34 10.17 2.39
C LEU A 89 -3.93 8.81 2.98
N ILE A 90 -4.78 7.80 2.87
CA ILE A 90 -4.67 6.51 3.56
C ILE A 90 -4.60 5.35 2.56
N LEU A 91 -3.66 4.44 2.77
CA LEU A 91 -3.58 3.15 2.06
C LEU A 91 -4.11 2.04 2.98
N ILE A 92 -5.17 1.36 2.57
CA ILE A 92 -5.84 0.34 3.39
C ILE A 92 -5.44 -1.05 2.86
N GLU A 93 -4.73 -1.85 3.66
CA GLU A 93 -4.43 -3.23 3.28
C GLU A 93 -5.66 -4.13 3.49
N THR A 94 -6.02 -4.90 2.47
CA THR A 94 -7.15 -5.84 2.46
C THR A 94 -6.69 -7.23 2.00
N ILE A 95 -7.46 -8.27 2.32
CA ILE A 95 -7.22 -9.63 1.81
C ILE A 95 -7.90 -9.90 0.47
N SER A 96 -8.85 -9.04 0.09
CA SER A 96 -9.65 -9.18 -1.14
C SER A 96 -9.18 -8.20 -2.21
N PHE A 97 -9.12 -8.69 -3.46
CA PHE A 97 -8.91 -7.86 -4.65
C PHE A 97 -10.07 -6.89 -4.91
N THR A 98 -11.27 -7.25 -4.46
CA THR A 98 -12.48 -6.46 -4.63
C THR A 98 -12.94 -5.95 -3.28
N THR A 99 -13.13 -4.64 -3.17
CA THR A 99 -13.74 -3.95 -2.04
C THR A 99 -14.95 -3.20 -2.53
N THR A 100 -15.99 -3.11 -1.71
CA THR A 100 -17.14 -2.26 -2.01
C THR A 100 -16.88 -0.83 -1.52
N PRO A 101 -17.60 0.17 -2.05
CA PRO A 101 -17.58 1.52 -1.48
C PRO A 101 -17.92 1.54 0.02
N SER A 102 -18.81 0.66 0.48
CA SER A 102 -19.18 0.55 1.89
C SER A 102 -17.99 0.07 2.75
N ASP A 103 -17.26 -0.95 2.31
CA ASP A 103 -16.09 -1.48 3.04
C ASP A 103 -15.01 -0.40 3.18
N MET A 104 -14.80 0.39 2.13
CA MET A 104 -13.84 1.49 2.13
C MET A 104 -14.25 2.60 3.09
N LEU A 105 -15.54 2.98 3.09
CA LEU A 105 -16.07 4.02 3.96
C LEU A 105 -16.05 3.58 5.43
N GLU A 106 -16.40 2.33 5.71
CA GLU A 106 -16.34 1.76 7.06
C GLU A 106 -14.90 1.77 7.58
N SER A 107 -13.95 1.30 6.78
CA SER A 107 -12.52 1.29 7.14
C SER A 107 -11.99 2.70 7.42
N LEU A 108 -12.29 3.66 6.55
CA LEU A 108 -11.87 5.06 6.75
C LEU A 108 -12.51 5.68 8.00
N THR A 109 -13.79 5.41 8.22
CA THR A 109 -14.52 5.92 9.40
C THR A 109 -13.93 5.36 10.68
N ARG A 110 -13.61 4.06 10.72
CA ARG A 110 -12.94 3.44 11.86
C ARG A 110 -11.62 4.14 12.19
N ILE A 111 -10.76 4.34 11.20
CA ILE A 111 -9.46 5.00 11.37
C ILE A 111 -9.65 6.41 11.97
N ILE A 112 -10.56 7.21 11.42
CA ILE A 112 -10.83 8.56 11.92
C ILE A 112 -11.44 8.56 13.33
N ALA A 113 -12.33 7.61 13.62
CA ALA A 113 -12.95 7.47 14.93
C ALA A 113 -11.91 7.09 15.99
N ASP A 114 -11.02 6.14 15.69
CA ASP A 114 -9.98 5.69 16.62
C ASP A 114 -8.99 6.83 16.95
N ARG A 115 -8.68 7.71 16.00
CA ARG A 115 -7.89 8.93 16.28
C ARG A 115 -8.53 9.86 17.30
N SER A 116 -9.86 9.92 17.33
CA SER A 116 -10.58 10.68 18.35
C SER A 116 -10.40 10.07 19.74
N VAL A 117 -10.34 8.74 19.84
CA VAL A 117 -9.95 8.03 21.08
C VAL A 117 -8.50 8.37 21.45
N GLY A 118 -7.60 8.38 20.47
CA GLY A 118 -6.19 8.80 20.62
C GLY A 118 -6.03 10.17 21.25
N ALA A 119 -6.72 11.18 20.69
CA ALA A 119 -6.69 12.54 21.22
C ALA A 119 -7.31 12.64 22.62
N LEU A 120 -8.46 11.99 22.85
CA LEU A 120 -9.18 12.12 24.11
C LEU A 120 -8.47 11.45 25.29
N PHE A 121 -7.98 10.23 25.11
CA PHE A 121 -7.41 9.43 26.21
C PHE A 121 -5.90 9.61 26.36
N PHE A 122 -5.19 9.85 25.26
CA PHE A 122 -3.72 9.84 25.24
C PHE A 122 -3.10 11.17 24.85
N GLY A 123 -3.91 12.20 24.52
CA GLY A 123 -3.41 13.49 24.05
C GLY A 123 -2.68 13.43 22.72
N SER A 124 -2.85 12.34 21.95
CA SER A 124 -2.16 12.10 20.68
C SER A 124 -3.14 11.62 19.62
N TYR A 125 -3.50 12.52 18.71
CA TYR A 125 -4.49 12.25 17.66
C TYR A 125 -4.12 11.05 16.78
N HIS A 126 -2.84 10.86 16.48
CA HIS A 126 -2.36 9.79 15.61
C HIS A 126 -1.91 8.52 16.35
N LEU A 127 -2.04 8.44 17.68
CA LEU A 127 -1.60 7.25 18.44
C LEU A 127 -2.30 5.98 17.94
N MET A 128 -3.61 6.05 17.74
CA MET A 128 -4.44 4.89 17.41
C MET A 128 -4.31 4.45 15.95
N ASP A 129 -3.48 5.12 15.15
CA ASP A 129 -3.04 4.60 13.85
C ASP A 129 -1.99 3.47 14.01
N TYR A 130 -1.55 3.19 15.24
CA TYR A 130 -0.49 2.24 15.58
C TYR A 130 -0.98 1.22 16.61
N GLU A 131 -0.33 0.05 16.65
CA GLU A 131 -0.59 -0.97 17.67
C GLU A 131 -0.30 -0.40 19.07
N LEU A 132 -1.35 -0.31 19.89
CA LEU A 132 -1.29 0.29 21.23
C LEU A 132 -0.27 -0.42 22.13
N MET A 133 -0.16 -1.75 22.01
CA MET A 133 0.82 -2.53 22.77
C MET A 133 2.22 -2.53 22.12
N GLY A 134 2.42 -1.86 20.98
CA GLY A 134 3.59 -2.06 20.13
C GLY A 134 4.91 -1.69 20.80
N GLY A 135 4.92 -0.62 21.61
CA GLY A 135 6.09 -0.20 22.39
C GLY A 135 6.49 -1.22 23.44
N ASP A 136 5.56 -1.56 24.33
CA ASP A 136 5.81 -2.51 25.43
C ASP A 136 6.08 -3.94 24.91
N ALA A 137 5.38 -4.35 23.84
CA ALA A 137 5.63 -5.61 23.17
C ALA A 137 7.05 -5.68 22.60
N ARG A 138 7.59 -4.56 22.10
CA ARG A 138 8.99 -4.49 21.64
C ARG A 138 9.96 -4.80 22.76
N GLU A 139 9.79 -4.18 23.93
CA GLU A 139 10.64 -4.41 25.10
C GLU A 139 10.54 -5.86 25.58
N ALA A 140 9.32 -6.41 25.63
CA ALA A 140 9.07 -7.80 25.97
C ALA A 140 9.77 -8.75 25.00
N ILE A 141 9.70 -8.50 23.68
CA ILE A 141 10.39 -9.31 22.67
C ILE A 141 11.92 -9.25 22.86
N ILE A 142 12.49 -8.08 23.12
CA ILE A 142 13.94 -7.93 23.41
C ILE A 142 14.34 -8.77 24.62
N ALA A 143 13.57 -8.69 25.71
CA ALA A 143 13.84 -9.46 26.92
C ALA A 143 13.73 -10.98 26.68
N GLU A 144 12.69 -11.43 25.97
CA GLU A 144 12.45 -12.85 25.71
C GLU A 144 13.46 -13.45 24.72
N THR A 145 13.85 -12.71 23.69
CA THR A 145 14.89 -13.16 22.74
C THR A 145 16.25 -13.28 23.42
N LYS A 146 16.62 -12.32 24.28
CA LYS A 146 17.85 -12.39 25.09
C LYS A 146 17.89 -13.63 25.98
N LYS A 147 16.80 -13.96 26.69
CA LYS A 147 16.71 -15.17 27.54
C LYS A 147 16.93 -16.48 26.77
N ARG A 148 16.64 -16.46 25.46
CA ARG A 148 16.75 -17.63 24.58
C ARG A 148 18.05 -17.65 23.77
N GLY A 149 18.97 -16.70 23.99
CA GLY A 149 20.18 -16.58 23.19
C GLY A 149 19.92 -16.26 21.70
N MET A 150 18.76 -15.68 21.39
CA MET A 150 18.38 -15.30 20.02
C MET A 150 18.82 -13.87 19.72
N THR A 151 19.25 -13.61 18.49
CA THR A 151 19.44 -12.24 18.00
C THR A 151 18.08 -11.57 17.79
N THR A 152 17.83 -10.47 18.49
CA THR A 152 16.58 -9.71 18.30
C THR A 152 16.57 -9.04 16.93
N PHE A 153 15.49 -9.25 16.17
CA PHE A 153 15.23 -8.57 14.90
C PHE A 153 13.84 -7.93 14.94
N LEU A 154 13.79 -6.61 14.83
CA LEU A 154 12.57 -5.81 14.94
C LEU A 154 12.62 -4.65 13.92
N PRO A 155 11.46 -4.18 13.42
CA PRO A 155 11.44 -3.01 12.54
C PRO A 155 11.96 -1.77 13.29
N PRO A 156 12.45 -0.74 12.55
CA PRO A 156 12.72 0.58 13.11
C PRO A 156 11.47 1.18 13.77
N LEU A 157 11.66 1.99 14.80
CA LEU A 157 10.58 2.79 15.37
C LEU A 157 10.18 3.89 14.39
N VAL A 158 8.89 4.12 14.27
CA VAL A 158 8.31 5.18 13.45
C VAL A 158 7.51 6.09 14.39
N PRO A 159 7.71 7.42 14.34
CA PRO A 159 6.96 8.34 15.21
C PRO A 159 5.48 8.33 14.85
N PHE A 160 4.62 8.54 15.85
CA PHE A 160 3.19 8.74 15.63
C PHE A 160 2.96 9.93 14.70
N GLY A 161 2.05 9.75 13.73
CA GLY A 161 1.76 10.78 12.73
C GLY A 161 2.80 10.88 11.60
N SER A 162 3.68 9.89 11.46
CA SER A 162 4.64 9.81 10.35
C SER A 162 3.96 9.97 9.00
N LYS A 163 4.54 10.80 8.13
CA LYS A 163 4.08 11.02 6.74
C LYS A 163 4.86 10.17 5.73
N GLN A 164 5.59 9.17 6.21
CA GLN A 164 6.29 8.24 5.34
C GLN A 164 5.31 7.46 4.47
N TRP A 165 5.78 7.06 3.28
CA TRP A 165 5.03 6.15 2.44
C TRP A 165 4.62 4.90 3.23
N PRO A 166 3.37 4.40 3.09
CA PRO A 166 2.86 3.32 3.94
C PRO A 166 3.58 1.98 3.77
N THR A 167 4.41 1.82 2.73
CA THR A 167 5.15 0.60 2.42
C THR A 167 6.64 0.86 2.23
N LEU A 168 7.44 -0.21 2.13
CA LEU A 168 8.89 -0.13 2.01
C LEU A 168 9.31 0.74 0.80
N ILE A 169 9.98 1.85 1.07
CA ILE A 169 10.53 2.77 0.07
C ILE A 169 12.06 2.74 -0.01
N THR A 170 12.73 1.98 0.85
CA THR A 170 14.19 1.87 0.84
C THR A 170 14.63 1.07 -0.38
N PRO A 171 15.40 1.65 -1.32
CA PRO A 171 15.94 0.90 -2.45
C PRO A 171 16.93 -0.17 -1.98
N GLY A 172 17.05 -1.25 -2.76
CA GLY A 172 17.99 -2.34 -2.52
C GLY A 172 18.62 -2.83 -3.81
N PRO A 173 19.60 -3.76 -3.74
CA PRO A 173 20.19 -4.37 -4.92
C PRO A 173 19.18 -5.26 -5.66
N GLY A 174 19.30 -5.31 -6.99
CA GLY A 174 18.47 -6.17 -7.86
C GLY A 174 17.61 -5.38 -8.86
N PRO A 175 16.87 -6.08 -9.75
CA PRO A 175 15.98 -5.46 -10.73
C PRO A 175 14.79 -4.78 -10.03
N ALA A 176 14.52 -3.52 -10.36
CA ALA A 176 13.42 -2.73 -9.80
C ALA A 176 12.25 -2.54 -10.79
N THR A 177 12.47 -2.82 -12.06
CA THR A 177 11.48 -2.74 -13.14
C THR A 177 11.45 -4.02 -13.97
N ILE A 178 10.36 -4.28 -14.69
CA ILE A 178 10.30 -5.37 -15.67
C ILE A 178 11.40 -5.22 -16.74
N ALA A 179 11.78 -3.99 -17.08
CA ALA A 179 12.84 -3.72 -18.04
C ALA A 179 14.24 -4.11 -17.53
N ASP A 180 14.42 -4.23 -16.21
CA ASP A 180 15.67 -4.66 -15.58
C ASP A 180 15.84 -6.18 -15.59
N LEU A 181 14.79 -6.94 -15.91
CA LEU A 181 14.78 -8.41 -15.96
C LEU A 181 15.36 -8.99 -17.27
N LYS A 182 16.05 -8.17 -18.08
CA LYS A 182 16.61 -8.57 -19.37
C LYS A 182 17.77 -9.54 -19.23
#